data_AF-A0A151N192-F1
#
_entry.id   AF-A0A151N192-F1
#
_cell.length_a   1.000
_cell.length_b   1.000
_cell.length_c   1.000
_cell.angle_alpha   90.00
_cell.angle_beta   90.00
_cell.angle_gamma   90.00
#
_symmetry.space_group_name_H-M   'P 1'
#
loop_
_entity.id
_entity.type
_entity.pdbx_description
1 polymer ?
#
loop_
_entity_poly.entity_id
_entity_poly.type
_entity_poly.pdbx_seq_one_letter_code
_entity_poly.pdbx_strand_id
1 'polypeptide(L)'
;MAAAAEPRSLWELICAEYEAEQPAFPGLSEAKRDSVSSDTGILQPFCTEEFYSASFDSTVTPKKVFLSTLAPPPEPPDPKTCSPREYLEYYIFPILLPGMAELLHRARKEKCFERKRTKFIACDFLTEWLYNQNTKRKDEPFTEFFSIPFVKDWLKDHPRPPIPLSLLLSEEEASKIIQSFWRGYRVRCNAEVQELRQWQKQLREDKNILKRVQEFWAKQEVKVGSKLEDLEEPTPNHSGISILALSSTPQNTQIMD
;
A
#
# COMPACT_ATOMS: atom_id res chain seq x y z
N MET A 1 -26.49 -47.07 -25.91
CA MET A 1 -26.51 -46.51 -24.55
C MET A 1 -25.79 -45.18 -24.60
N ALA A 2 -26.52 -44.07 -24.54
CA ALA A 2 -25.91 -42.74 -24.45
C ALA A 2 -25.65 -42.45 -22.97
N ALA A 3 -24.38 -42.30 -22.59
CA ALA A 3 -24.01 -41.87 -21.26
C ALA A 3 -24.48 -40.42 -21.08
N ALA A 4 -25.39 -40.20 -20.13
CA ALA A 4 -25.79 -38.86 -19.72
C ALA A 4 -24.56 -38.18 -19.11
N ALA A 5 -24.06 -37.12 -19.76
CA ALA A 5 -23.02 -36.29 -19.21
C ALA A 5 -23.58 -35.56 -17.99
N GLU A 6 -22.91 -35.68 -16.85
CA GLU A 6 -23.16 -34.90 -15.64
C GLU A 6 -23.27 -33.40 -15.97
N PRO A 7 -24.19 -32.64 -15.34
CA PRO A 7 -24.31 -31.21 -15.56
C PRO A 7 -23.00 -30.53 -15.15
N ARG A 8 -22.37 -29.82 -16.10
CA ARG A 8 -21.11 -29.09 -15.87
C ARG A 8 -21.25 -28.12 -14.71
N SER A 9 -20.27 -28.10 -13.82
CA SER A 9 -20.28 -27.18 -12.68
C SER A 9 -20.18 -25.73 -13.15
N LEU A 10 -20.71 -24.79 -12.36
CA LEU A 10 -20.63 -23.35 -12.69
C LEU A 10 -19.17 -22.90 -12.89
N TRP A 11 -18.23 -23.48 -12.13
CA TRP A 11 -16.81 -23.19 -12.27
C TRP A 11 -16.23 -23.73 -13.59
N GLU A 12 -16.61 -24.94 -14.01
CA GLU A 12 -16.22 -25.46 -15.33
C GLU A 12 -16.79 -24.63 -16.48
N LEU A 13 -17.99 -24.07 -16.30
CA LEU A 13 -18.59 -23.15 -17.27
C LEU A 13 -17.84 -21.81 -17.33
N ILE A 14 -17.50 -21.23 -16.19
CA ILE A 14 -16.71 -19.99 -16.12
C ILE A 14 -15.31 -20.20 -16.69
N CYS A 15 -14.65 -21.32 -16.38
CA CYS A 15 -13.35 -21.67 -16.96
C CYS A 15 -13.44 -21.87 -18.47
N ALA A 16 -14.45 -22.58 -18.97
CA ALA A 16 -14.65 -22.78 -20.41
C ALA A 16 -14.98 -21.48 -21.15
N GLU A 17 -15.75 -20.57 -20.55
CA GLU A 17 -16.04 -19.25 -21.10
C GLU A 17 -14.77 -18.38 -21.15
N TYR A 18 -13.99 -18.36 -20.08
CA TYR A 18 -12.70 -17.66 -20.04
C TYR A 18 -11.70 -18.20 -21.08
N GLU A 19 -11.60 -19.51 -21.22
CA GLU A 19 -10.75 -20.15 -22.23
C GLU A 19 -11.22 -19.85 -23.66
N ALA A 20 -12.53 -19.76 -23.89
CA ALA A 20 -13.11 -19.41 -25.20
C ALA A 20 -12.93 -17.92 -25.56
N GLU A 21 -12.81 -17.03 -24.57
CA GLU A 21 -12.56 -15.59 -24.76
C GLU A 21 -11.07 -15.24 -24.91
N GLN A 22 -10.15 -16.19 -24.73
CA GLN A 22 -8.73 -15.97 -25.02
C GLN A 22 -8.57 -15.70 -26.52
N PRO A 23 -7.99 -14.56 -26.92
CA PRO A 23 -7.67 -14.33 -28.32
C PRO A 23 -6.66 -15.39 -28.77
N ALA A 24 -6.97 -16.10 -29.86
CA ALA A 24 -6.05 -17.04 -30.48
C ALA A 24 -4.77 -16.28 -30.86
N PHE A 25 -3.69 -16.51 -30.11
CA PHE A 25 -2.37 -16.01 -30.44
C PHE A 25 -2.05 -16.47 -31.87
N PRO A 26 -1.67 -15.58 -32.81
CA PRO A 26 -1.23 -16.01 -34.12
C PRO A 26 -0.01 -16.91 -33.94
N GLY A 27 -0.21 -18.21 -34.18
CA GLY A 27 0.79 -19.23 -33.92
C GLY A 27 2.06 -18.95 -34.70
N LEU A 28 3.19 -18.87 -33.99
CA LEU A 28 4.48 -19.15 -34.60
C LEU A 28 4.47 -20.64 -34.91
N SER A 29 4.33 -20.97 -36.18
CA SER A 29 4.31 -22.32 -36.70
C SER A 29 5.54 -23.09 -36.24
N GLU A 30 5.31 -24.30 -35.74
CA GLU A 30 6.35 -25.27 -35.42
C GLU A 30 7.17 -25.61 -36.68
N ALA A 31 8.33 -24.98 -36.83
CA ALA A 31 9.31 -25.34 -37.84
C ALA A 31 10.47 -26.09 -37.18
N LYS A 32 10.39 -27.42 -37.32
CA LYS A 32 11.47 -28.38 -37.62
C LYS A 32 12.90 -27.99 -37.20
N ARG A 33 13.45 -28.80 -36.30
CA ARG A 33 14.90 -28.89 -36.00
C ARG A 33 15.71 -29.05 -37.29
N ASP A 34 16.73 -28.21 -37.47
CA ASP A 34 18.06 -28.56 -38.02
C ASP A 34 19.10 -27.44 -37.78
N SER A 35 20.24 -27.86 -37.22
CA SER A 35 21.63 -27.32 -37.23
C SER A 35 21.98 -25.80 -37.19
N VAL A 36 22.71 -25.45 -36.12
CA VAL A 36 24.07 -24.84 -36.04
C VAL A 36 24.34 -23.37 -36.50
N SER A 37 24.85 -22.60 -35.51
CA SER A 37 25.96 -21.60 -35.55
C SER A 37 25.65 -20.10 -35.38
N SER A 38 26.22 -19.58 -34.28
CA SER A 38 26.95 -18.31 -34.10
C SER A 38 26.28 -16.93 -34.27
N ASP A 39 26.19 -16.27 -33.11
CA ASP A 39 26.81 -14.98 -32.75
C ASP A 39 25.95 -13.71 -32.59
N THR A 40 26.23 -13.06 -31.45
CA THR A 40 26.08 -11.66 -31.06
C THR A 40 24.89 -10.79 -31.52
N GLY A 41 24.12 -10.35 -30.52
CA GLY A 41 24.10 -8.92 -30.17
C GLY A 41 22.93 -8.07 -30.68
N ILE A 42 22.57 -7.11 -29.82
CA ILE A 42 21.73 -5.91 -30.05
C ILE A 42 20.24 -6.10 -29.73
N LEU A 43 19.94 -5.72 -28.49
CA LEU A 43 18.63 -5.23 -28.06
C LEU A 43 18.26 -4.00 -28.91
N GLN A 44 17.09 -4.00 -29.54
CA GLN A 44 16.37 -2.74 -29.79
C GLN A 44 14.87 -2.86 -29.49
N PRO A 45 14.28 -1.78 -28.96
CA PRO A 45 12.94 -1.74 -28.39
C PRO A 45 11.90 -1.35 -29.45
N PHE A 46 10.75 -2.02 -29.47
CA PHE A 46 9.59 -1.56 -30.23
C PHE A 46 8.58 -0.89 -29.29
N CYS A 47 8.55 0.45 -29.30
CA CYS A 47 7.39 1.27 -28.93
C CYS A 47 6.28 1.01 -29.96
N THR A 48 5.07 0.65 -29.55
CA THR A 48 3.92 1.51 -29.20
C THR A 48 3.38 2.31 -30.39
N GLU A 49 2.06 2.19 -30.55
CA GLU A 49 1.17 2.83 -31.53
C GLU A 49 1.02 2.09 -32.86
N GLU A 50 0.03 1.19 -32.89
CA GLU A 50 -1.04 1.16 -33.89
C GLU A 50 -2.04 0.08 -33.44
N PHE A 51 -3.29 0.18 -33.87
CA PHE A 51 -4.44 -0.63 -33.43
C PHE A 51 -5.08 -0.19 -32.12
N TYR A 52 -5.82 0.93 -32.14
CA TYR A 52 -7.24 0.95 -31.75
C TYR A 52 -7.85 2.25 -32.27
N SER A 53 -7.96 2.33 -33.60
CA SER A 53 -8.92 3.22 -34.25
C SER A 53 -9.91 2.32 -34.98
N ALA A 54 -10.91 1.88 -34.23
CA ALA A 54 -12.12 1.30 -34.78
C ALA A 54 -13.28 1.90 -34.00
N SER A 55 -13.84 2.96 -34.58
CA SER A 55 -15.19 3.40 -34.32
C SER A 55 -16.12 2.19 -34.48
N PHE A 56 -16.79 1.79 -33.41
CA PHE A 56 -17.95 0.92 -33.49
C PHE A 56 -19.15 1.68 -32.93
N ASP A 57 -19.78 2.41 -33.83
CA ASP A 57 -21.14 2.87 -33.67
C ASP A 57 -22.03 1.62 -33.70
N SER A 58 -22.52 1.20 -32.54
CA SER A 58 -23.66 0.29 -32.43
C SER A 58 -24.32 0.46 -31.09
N THR A 59 -25.55 0.94 -31.17
CA THR A 59 -26.61 0.80 -30.21
C THR A 59 -26.73 -0.64 -29.71
N VAL A 60 -26.00 -0.98 -28.66
CA VAL A 60 -26.20 -2.22 -27.90
C VAL A 60 -26.77 -1.84 -26.55
N THR A 61 -28.07 -2.04 -26.43
CA THR A 61 -28.79 -2.10 -25.17
C THR A 61 -28.05 -3.00 -24.18
N PRO A 62 -27.96 -2.64 -22.88
CA PRO A 62 -27.27 -3.47 -21.92
C PRO A 62 -28.05 -4.77 -21.76
N LYS A 63 -27.55 -5.84 -22.38
CA LYS A 63 -28.07 -7.19 -22.22
C LYS A 63 -27.69 -7.64 -20.82
N LYS A 64 -28.53 -7.28 -19.86
CA LYS A 64 -28.54 -7.82 -18.50
C LYS A 64 -28.66 -9.33 -18.65
N VAL A 65 -27.52 -10.02 -18.51
CA VAL A 65 -27.48 -11.48 -18.50
C VAL A 65 -28.11 -11.94 -17.19
N PHE A 66 -29.45 -11.92 -17.16
CA PHE A 66 -30.17 -12.86 -16.34
C PHE A 66 -29.98 -14.22 -17.01
N LEU A 67 -29.13 -15.05 -16.40
CA LEU A 67 -29.11 -16.48 -16.61
C LEU A 67 -30.51 -17.02 -16.26
N SER A 68 -31.41 -17.00 -17.23
CA SER A 68 -32.65 -17.78 -17.20
C SER A 68 -32.40 -19.06 -17.99
N THR A 69 -31.71 -20.02 -17.37
CA THR A 69 -31.82 -21.42 -17.79
C THR A 69 -32.84 -22.08 -16.87
N LEU A 70 -33.91 -22.57 -17.49
CA LEU A 70 -35.02 -23.32 -16.91
C LEU A 70 -34.50 -24.51 -16.07
N ALA A 71 -34.45 -24.33 -14.76
CA ALA A 71 -34.59 -25.37 -13.75
C ALA A 71 -35.10 -24.67 -12.49
N PRO A 72 -36.02 -25.27 -11.70
CA PRO A 72 -36.26 -24.75 -10.35
C PRO A 72 -34.90 -24.66 -9.63
N PRO A 73 -34.63 -23.59 -8.86
CA PRO A 73 -33.38 -23.50 -8.11
C PRO A 73 -33.25 -24.80 -7.32
N PRO A 74 -32.11 -25.53 -7.45
CA PRO A 74 -31.90 -26.72 -6.65
C PRO A 74 -32.10 -26.33 -5.19
N GLU A 75 -32.90 -27.14 -4.48
CA GLU A 75 -33.13 -26.92 -3.06
C GLU A 75 -31.77 -26.73 -2.39
N PRO A 76 -31.63 -25.70 -1.52
CA PRO A 76 -30.36 -25.40 -0.89
C PRO A 76 -29.85 -26.66 -0.17
N PRO A 77 -28.67 -27.19 -0.54
CA PRO A 77 -28.14 -28.39 0.10
C PRO A 77 -27.87 -28.08 1.57
N ASP A 78 -28.25 -28.95 2.50
CA ASP A 78 -28.15 -28.64 3.94
C ASP A 78 -26.69 -28.28 4.31
N PRO A 79 -26.44 -27.07 4.87
CA PRO A 79 -25.10 -26.55 5.12
C PRO A 79 -24.19 -27.46 5.95
N LYS A 80 -24.77 -28.35 6.77
CA LYS A 80 -24.03 -29.23 7.68
C LYS A 80 -23.75 -30.62 7.13
N THR A 81 -24.45 -31.02 6.07
CA THR A 81 -24.39 -32.38 5.53
C THR A 81 -23.90 -32.42 4.08
N CYS A 82 -23.86 -31.28 3.39
CA CYS A 82 -23.32 -31.18 2.04
C CYS A 82 -21.80 -31.32 1.99
N SER A 83 -21.28 -31.62 0.81
CA SER A 83 -19.84 -31.67 0.59
C SER A 83 -19.23 -30.26 0.66
N PRO A 84 -17.94 -30.11 1.00
CA PRO A 84 -17.27 -28.81 1.01
C PRO A 84 -17.36 -28.05 -0.33
N ARG A 85 -17.37 -28.78 -1.46
CA ARG A 85 -17.52 -28.20 -2.80
C ARG A 85 -18.90 -27.56 -2.97
N GLU A 86 -19.97 -28.32 -2.68
CA GLU A 86 -21.35 -27.82 -2.77
C GLU A 86 -21.58 -26.65 -1.82
N TYR A 87 -20.97 -26.69 -0.62
CA TYR A 87 -21.03 -25.59 0.32
C TYR A 87 -20.45 -24.30 -0.28
N LEU A 88 -19.25 -24.38 -0.87
CA LEU A 88 -18.61 -23.22 -1.50
C LEU A 88 -19.42 -22.70 -2.68
N GLU A 89 -19.85 -23.59 -3.57
CA GLU A 89 -20.60 -23.24 -4.79
C GLU A 89 -21.94 -22.58 -4.49
N TYR A 90 -22.67 -23.06 -3.47
CA TYR A 90 -24.00 -22.57 -3.16
C TYR A 90 -24.02 -21.40 -2.16
N TYR A 91 -23.17 -21.42 -1.14
CA TYR A 91 -23.24 -20.44 -0.04
C TYR A 91 -22.19 -19.33 -0.13
N ILE A 92 -20.99 -19.62 -0.68
CA ILE A 92 -19.87 -18.68 -0.65
C ILE A 92 -19.70 -17.96 -2.00
N PHE A 93 -19.59 -18.70 -3.09
CA PHE A 93 -19.30 -18.16 -4.42
C PHE A 93 -20.32 -17.14 -4.94
N PRO A 94 -21.65 -17.28 -4.73
CA PRO A 94 -22.61 -16.29 -5.18
C PRO A 94 -22.41 -14.91 -4.56
N ILE A 95 -21.78 -14.85 -3.38
CA ILE A 95 -21.48 -13.61 -2.67
C ILE A 95 -20.04 -13.17 -2.97
N LEU A 96 -19.09 -14.09 -2.95
CA LEU A 96 -17.67 -13.79 -3.06
C LEU A 96 -17.23 -13.44 -4.50
N LEU A 97 -17.70 -14.18 -5.51
CA LEU A 97 -17.24 -14.00 -6.89
C LEU A 97 -17.57 -12.61 -7.45
N PRO A 98 -18.77 -12.04 -7.26
CA PRO A 98 -19.04 -10.67 -7.68
C PRO A 98 -18.13 -9.65 -6.99
N GLY A 99 -17.82 -9.86 -5.70
CA GLY A 99 -16.90 -9.00 -4.96
C GLY A 99 -15.46 -9.10 -5.48
N MET A 100 -15.00 -10.30 -5.85
CA MET A 100 -13.71 -10.49 -6.49
C MET A 100 -13.65 -9.86 -7.89
N ALA A 101 -14.74 -9.93 -8.66
CA ALA A 101 -14.82 -9.26 -9.95
C ALA A 101 -14.70 -7.73 -9.80
N GLU A 102 -15.43 -7.12 -8.87
CA GLU A 102 -15.31 -5.68 -8.57
C GLU A 102 -13.91 -5.31 -8.05
N LEU A 103 -13.30 -6.18 -7.26
CA LEU A 103 -11.93 -6.01 -6.78
C LEU A 103 -10.94 -5.95 -7.94
N LEU A 104 -11.07 -6.82 -8.94
CA LEU A 104 -10.21 -6.80 -10.13
C LEU A 104 -10.42 -5.53 -10.96
N HIS A 105 -11.65 -5.04 -11.09
CA HIS A 105 -11.94 -3.76 -11.76
C HIS A 105 -11.29 -2.58 -11.03
N ARG A 106 -11.39 -2.55 -9.69
CA ARG A 106 -10.73 -1.52 -8.87
C ARG A 106 -9.21 -1.63 -8.94
N ALA A 107 -8.65 -2.84 -8.88
CA ALA A 107 -7.22 -3.09 -8.99
C ALA A 107 -6.66 -2.59 -10.34
N ARG A 108 -7.41 -2.77 -11.44
CA ARG A 108 -7.06 -2.22 -12.75
C ARG A 108 -7.03 -0.69 -12.72
N LYS A 109 -8.06 -0.05 -12.16
CA LYS A 109 -8.13 1.43 -12.03
C LYS A 109 -6.96 2.01 -11.21
N GLU A 110 -6.55 1.30 -10.16
CA GLU A 110 -5.40 1.68 -9.31
C GLU A 110 -4.04 1.25 -9.89
N LYS A 111 -3.99 0.75 -11.13
CA LYS A 111 -2.77 0.30 -11.83
C LYS A 111 -1.99 -0.78 -11.08
N CYS A 112 -2.68 -1.65 -10.35
CA CYS A 112 -2.04 -2.73 -9.57
C CYS A 112 -1.36 -3.79 -10.44
N PHE A 113 -1.79 -3.95 -11.69
CA PHE A 113 -1.17 -4.90 -12.63
C PHE A 113 0.06 -4.33 -13.33
N GLU A 114 0.24 -3.00 -13.30
CA GLU A 114 1.37 -2.32 -13.93
C GLU A 114 2.50 -2.04 -12.92
N ARG A 115 2.13 -1.77 -11.66
CA ARG A 115 3.06 -1.32 -10.61
C ARG A 115 3.39 -2.45 -9.65
N LYS A 116 4.69 -2.62 -9.33
CA LYS A 116 5.17 -3.60 -8.33
C LYS A 116 4.68 -3.32 -6.90
N ARG A 117 4.37 -2.06 -6.59
CA ARG A 117 3.88 -1.63 -5.27
C ARG A 117 2.74 -0.64 -5.44
N THR A 118 1.68 -0.82 -4.67
CA THR A 118 0.49 0.03 -4.70
C THR A 118 0.00 0.35 -3.29
N LYS A 119 -0.76 1.44 -3.17
CA LYS A 119 -1.48 1.80 -1.94
C LYS A 119 -2.75 0.98 -1.72
N PHE A 120 -3.25 0.32 -2.77
CA PHE A 120 -4.49 -0.41 -2.76
C PHE A 120 -4.32 -1.75 -2.04
N ILE A 121 -5.12 -1.98 -0.99
CA ILE A 121 -5.13 -3.23 -0.22
C ILE A 121 -6.38 -4.02 -0.60
N ALA A 122 -6.18 -5.11 -1.33
CA ALA A 122 -7.25 -5.95 -1.88
C ALA A 122 -8.18 -6.51 -0.79
N CYS A 123 -7.62 -6.97 0.34
CA CYS A 123 -8.41 -7.51 1.45
C CYS A 123 -9.28 -6.45 2.13
N ASP A 124 -8.79 -5.21 2.26
CA ASP A 124 -9.55 -4.11 2.87
C ASP A 124 -10.76 -3.77 1.99
N PHE A 125 -10.52 -3.64 0.68
CA PHE A 125 -11.59 -3.42 -0.29
C PHE A 125 -12.63 -4.55 -0.27
N LEU A 126 -12.19 -5.81 -0.28
CA LEU A 126 -13.12 -6.95 -0.28
C LEU A 126 -13.94 -7.00 1.02
N THR A 127 -13.32 -6.69 2.15
CA THR A 127 -14.00 -6.62 3.44
C THR A 127 -15.06 -5.53 3.43
N GLU A 128 -14.72 -4.33 2.95
CA GLU A 128 -15.66 -3.22 2.79
C GLU A 128 -16.81 -3.57 1.84
N TRP A 129 -16.49 -4.18 0.70
CA TRP A 129 -17.47 -4.59 -0.30
C TRP A 129 -18.46 -5.62 0.28
N LEU A 130 -17.95 -6.69 0.89
CA LEU A 130 -18.78 -7.74 1.49
C LEU A 130 -19.63 -7.21 2.65
N TYR A 131 -19.07 -6.29 3.44
CA TYR A 131 -19.79 -5.67 4.54
C TYR A 131 -20.98 -4.85 4.06
N ASN A 132 -20.78 -4.02 3.02
CA ASN A 132 -21.84 -3.17 2.47
C ASN A 132 -22.85 -3.94 1.60
N GLN A 133 -22.45 -5.06 0.97
CA GLN A 133 -23.36 -5.93 0.21
C GLN A 133 -24.16 -6.90 1.10
N ASN A 134 -23.97 -6.86 2.42
CA ASN A 134 -24.69 -7.73 3.33
C ASN A 134 -26.19 -7.42 3.30
N THR A 135 -27.02 -8.42 3.00
CA THR A 135 -28.47 -8.27 2.89
C THR A 135 -29.14 -7.80 4.19
N LYS A 136 -28.48 -7.98 5.34
CA LYS A 136 -28.94 -7.49 6.64
C LYS A 136 -28.80 -5.97 6.81
N ARG A 137 -28.04 -5.31 5.93
CA ARG A 137 -27.69 -3.88 6.00
C ARG A 137 -28.29 -3.05 4.86
N LYS A 138 -29.28 -3.56 4.11
CA LYS A 138 -29.82 -2.90 2.91
C LYS A 138 -30.30 -1.46 3.12
N ASP A 139 -30.75 -1.14 4.34
CA ASP A 139 -31.27 0.19 4.70
C ASP A 139 -30.22 1.07 5.41
N GLU A 140 -29.02 0.56 5.63
CA GLU A 140 -27.93 1.30 6.26
C GLU A 140 -27.09 2.05 5.22
N PRO A 141 -26.52 3.22 5.58
CA PRO A 141 -25.64 3.94 4.68
C PRO A 141 -24.34 3.17 4.44
N PHE A 142 -23.71 3.49 3.30
CA PHE A 142 -22.38 3.00 2.97
C PHE A 142 -21.39 3.29 4.11
N THR A 143 -20.68 2.26 4.53
CA THR A 143 -19.68 2.33 5.60
C THR A 143 -18.30 2.07 5.02
N GLU A 144 -17.41 3.06 5.12
CA GLU A 144 -16.00 2.92 4.72
C GLU A 144 -15.27 1.92 5.63
N PHE A 145 -14.28 1.23 5.10
CA PHE A 145 -13.49 0.19 5.76
C PHE A 145 -13.08 0.53 7.21
N PHE A 146 -12.45 1.69 7.44
CA PHE A 146 -11.97 2.10 8.77
C PHE A 146 -13.09 2.42 9.76
N SER A 147 -14.32 2.62 9.27
CA SER A 147 -15.50 2.90 10.08
C SER A 147 -16.30 1.65 10.44
N ILE A 148 -15.99 0.49 9.85
CA ILE A 148 -16.64 -0.78 10.16
C ILE A 148 -16.38 -1.15 11.63
N PRO A 149 -17.40 -1.47 12.46
CA PRO A 149 -17.23 -1.63 13.91
C PRO A 149 -16.15 -2.62 14.31
N PHE A 150 -16.19 -3.85 13.78
CA PHE A 150 -15.21 -4.87 14.13
C PHE A 150 -13.80 -4.55 13.63
N VAL A 151 -13.68 -3.84 12.48
CA VAL A 151 -12.39 -3.39 11.95
C VAL A 151 -11.84 -2.29 12.84
N LYS A 152 -12.66 -1.31 13.19
CA LYS A 152 -12.30 -0.19 14.05
C LYS A 152 -11.85 -0.66 15.43
N ASP A 153 -12.56 -1.61 16.02
CA ASP A 153 -12.20 -2.16 17.33
C ASP A 153 -10.90 -2.96 17.24
N TRP A 154 -10.73 -3.79 16.21
CA TRP A 154 -9.48 -4.53 15.98
C TRP A 154 -8.27 -3.61 15.79
N LEU A 155 -8.43 -2.51 15.05
CA LEU A 155 -7.35 -1.57 14.76
C LEU A 155 -6.93 -0.71 15.96
N LYS A 156 -7.73 -0.63 17.02
CA LYS A 156 -7.33 0.03 18.28
C LYS A 156 -6.20 -0.73 18.96
N ASP A 157 -6.35 -2.06 19.05
CA ASP A 157 -5.36 -2.93 19.69
C ASP A 157 -4.22 -3.31 18.73
N HIS A 158 -4.49 -3.27 17.42
CA HIS A 158 -3.55 -3.63 16.36
C HIS A 158 -3.42 -2.53 15.29
N PRO A 159 -2.75 -1.40 15.63
CA PRO A 159 -2.57 -0.31 14.67
C PRO A 159 -1.71 -0.77 13.49
N ARG A 160 -2.12 -0.39 12.28
CA ARG A 160 -1.36 -0.71 11.06
C ARG A 160 -0.12 0.16 10.93
N PRO A 161 0.98 -0.37 10.36
CA PRO A 161 2.12 0.46 9.98
C PRO A 161 1.69 1.57 9.01
N PRO A 162 2.30 2.77 9.10
CA PRO A 162 1.99 3.86 8.18
C PRO A 162 2.37 3.48 6.75
N ILE A 163 1.51 3.83 5.80
CA ILE A 163 1.77 3.61 4.38
C ILE A 163 2.93 4.52 3.95
N PRO A 164 3.96 4.00 3.26
CA PRO A 164 5.07 4.81 2.77
C PRO A 164 4.59 5.99 1.93
N LEU A 165 5.14 7.18 2.18
CA LEU A 165 4.76 8.42 1.50
C LEU A 165 4.81 8.30 -0.02
N SER A 166 5.81 7.58 -0.55
CA SER A 166 5.96 7.34 -1.99
C SER A 166 4.76 6.64 -2.65
N LEU A 167 3.94 5.92 -1.88
CA LEU A 167 2.73 5.27 -2.38
C LEU A 167 1.48 6.14 -2.24
N LEU A 168 1.53 7.15 -1.37
CA LEU A 168 0.42 8.08 -1.13
C LEU A 168 0.43 9.26 -2.10
N LEU A 169 1.63 9.71 -2.51
CA LEU A 169 1.78 10.87 -3.39
C LEU A 169 1.15 10.63 -4.76
N SER A 170 0.45 11.65 -5.25
CA SER A 170 0.07 11.70 -6.66
C SER A 170 1.30 11.90 -7.55
N GLU A 171 1.17 11.63 -8.84
CA GLU A 171 2.25 11.84 -9.81
C GLU A 171 2.63 13.33 -9.91
N GLU A 172 1.65 14.21 -9.81
CA GLU A 172 1.81 15.66 -9.80
C GLU A 172 2.51 16.16 -8.53
N GLU A 173 2.16 15.60 -7.37
CA GLU A 173 2.82 15.94 -6.11
C GLU A 173 4.26 15.45 -6.08
N ALA A 174 4.48 14.18 -6.45
CA ALA A 174 5.80 13.59 -6.53
C ALA A 174 6.69 14.36 -7.52
N SER A 175 6.16 14.73 -8.69
CA SER A 175 6.91 15.51 -9.68
C SER A 175 7.29 16.90 -9.16
N LYS A 176 6.39 17.63 -8.49
CA LYS A 176 6.71 18.91 -7.85
C LYS A 176 7.83 18.76 -6.81
N ILE A 177 7.74 17.73 -5.97
CA ILE A 177 8.77 17.42 -4.97
C ILE A 177 10.11 17.20 -5.68
N ILE A 178 10.18 16.26 -6.62
CA ILE A 178 11.42 15.93 -7.35
C ILE A 178 11.99 17.16 -8.06
N GLN A 179 11.16 17.91 -8.77
CA GLN A 179 11.58 19.11 -9.50
C GLN A 179 12.11 20.20 -8.56
N SER A 180 11.46 20.43 -7.41
CA SER A 180 11.93 21.40 -6.41
C SER A 180 13.28 20.99 -5.81
N PHE A 181 13.44 19.71 -5.50
CA PHE A 181 14.70 19.14 -5.01
C PHE A 181 15.82 19.28 -6.05
N TRP A 182 15.53 18.98 -7.32
CA TRP A 182 16.49 19.09 -8.43
C TRP A 182 16.91 20.54 -8.68
N ARG A 183 15.97 21.49 -8.74
CA ARG A 183 16.28 22.92 -8.88
C ARG A 183 17.18 23.39 -7.73
N GLY A 184 16.83 23.01 -6.50
CA GLY A 184 17.65 23.28 -5.33
C GLY A 184 19.03 22.65 -5.43
N TYR A 185 19.13 21.40 -5.88
CA TYR A 185 20.41 20.70 -6.08
C TYR A 185 21.28 21.42 -7.11
N ARG A 186 20.73 21.82 -8.25
CA ARG A 186 21.47 22.57 -9.28
C ARG A 186 22.06 23.88 -8.74
N VAL A 187 21.28 24.63 -7.96
CA VAL A 187 21.78 25.86 -7.31
C VAL A 187 22.90 25.52 -6.33
N ARG A 188 22.78 24.43 -5.57
CA ARG A 188 23.84 23.96 -4.68
C ARG A 188 25.08 23.50 -5.41
N CYS A 189 25.01 23.06 -6.65
CA CYS A 189 26.20 22.70 -7.42
C CYS A 189 27.00 23.92 -7.91
N ASN A 190 26.44 25.13 -7.85
CA ASN A 190 27.18 26.34 -8.21
C ASN A 190 28.35 26.57 -7.23
N ALA A 191 29.54 26.83 -7.77
CA ALA A 191 30.77 27.01 -7.00
C ALA A 191 30.64 28.14 -5.96
N GLU A 192 30.07 29.29 -6.33
CA GLU A 192 29.88 30.43 -5.43
C GLU A 192 28.96 30.07 -4.25
N VAL A 193 27.93 29.27 -4.51
CA VAL A 193 26.99 28.79 -3.48
C VAL A 193 27.66 27.78 -2.56
N GLN A 194 28.52 26.91 -3.09
CA GLN A 194 29.32 25.98 -2.29
C GLN A 194 30.33 26.70 -1.40
N GLU A 195 31.03 27.69 -1.93
CA GLU A 195 31.97 28.52 -1.17
C GLU A 195 31.25 29.23 -0.02
N LEU A 196 30.10 29.87 -0.30
CA LEU A 196 29.27 30.49 0.72
C LEU A 196 28.83 29.48 1.81
N ARG A 197 28.46 28.25 1.42
CA ARG A 197 28.06 27.20 2.38
C ARG A 197 29.21 26.74 3.26
N GLN A 198 30.41 26.60 2.69
CA GLN A 198 31.62 26.27 3.43
C GLN A 198 31.99 27.39 4.41
N TRP A 199 31.98 28.63 3.94
CA TRP A 199 32.21 29.80 4.79
C TRP A 199 31.19 29.90 5.93
N GLN A 200 29.90 29.70 5.65
CA GLN A 200 28.86 29.66 6.69
C GLN A 200 29.04 28.50 7.68
N LYS A 201 29.54 27.35 7.22
CA LYS A 201 29.88 26.20 8.08
C LYS A 201 31.03 26.58 9.01
N GLN A 202 32.11 27.13 8.46
CA GLN A 202 33.26 27.60 9.22
C GLN A 202 32.85 28.64 10.27
N LEU A 203 31.99 29.61 9.92
CA LEU A 203 31.47 30.57 10.91
C LEU A 203 30.69 29.92 12.07
N ARG A 204 29.97 28.81 11.84
CA ARG A 204 29.27 28.09 12.91
C ARG A 204 30.25 27.37 13.82
N GLU A 205 31.31 26.81 13.25
CA GLU A 205 32.39 26.13 13.96
C GLU A 205 33.23 27.14 14.76
N ASP A 206 33.63 28.25 14.14
CA ASP A 206 34.40 29.34 14.74
C ASP A 206 33.62 30.06 15.85
N LYS A 207 32.29 30.19 15.71
CA LYS A 207 31.42 30.71 16.77
C LYS A 207 31.35 29.81 18.01
N ASN A 208 32.01 28.65 17.99
CA ASN A 208 32.28 27.79 19.15
C ASN A 208 31.06 27.64 20.06
N ILE A 209 29.88 27.46 19.44
CA ILE A 209 28.61 27.45 20.17
C ILE A 209 28.66 26.36 21.26
N LEU A 210 29.27 25.22 20.95
CA LEU A 210 29.48 24.14 21.91
C LEU A 210 30.39 24.56 23.09
N LYS A 211 31.51 25.24 22.84
CA LYS A 211 32.37 25.76 23.92
C LYS A 211 31.67 26.84 24.74
N ARG A 212 30.95 27.77 24.10
CA ARG A 212 30.19 28.82 24.80
C ARG A 212 29.06 28.25 25.65
N VAL A 213 28.37 27.22 25.16
CA VAL A 213 27.34 26.50 25.92
C VAL A 213 27.98 25.75 27.09
N GLN A 214 29.12 25.09 26.88
CA GLN A 214 29.86 24.39 27.93
C GLN A 214 30.36 25.34 29.02
N GLU A 215 30.98 26.47 28.64
CA GLU A 215 31.39 27.54 29.57
C GLU A 215 30.19 28.16 30.31
N PHE A 216 29.05 28.31 29.64
CA PHE A 216 27.82 28.81 30.26
C PHE A 216 27.32 27.84 31.34
N TRP A 217 27.24 26.54 31.05
CA TRP A 217 26.80 25.53 32.02
C TRP A 217 27.79 25.37 33.18
N ALA A 218 29.09 25.37 32.90
CA ALA A 218 30.12 25.37 33.95
C ALA A 218 29.96 26.58 34.91
N LYS A 219 29.65 27.77 34.38
CA LYS A 219 29.34 28.95 35.20
C LYS A 219 28.05 28.80 36.00
N GLN A 220 27.02 28.14 35.45
CA GLN A 220 25.78 27.88 36.20
C GLN A 220 26.00 26.87 37.32
N GLU A 221 26.75 25.80 37.08
CA GLU A 221 27.07 24.79 38.11
C GLU A 221 27.86 25.38 39.27
N VAL A 222 28.88 26.20 38.98
CA VAL A 222 29.62 26.93 40.03
C VAL A 222 28.69 27.89 40.78
N LYS A 223 27.78 28.58 40.10
CA LYS A 223 26.85 29.51 40.75
C LYS A 223 25.82 28.80 41.64
N VAL A 224 25.39 27.60 41.27
CA VAL A 224 24.46 26.79 42.09
C VAL A 224 25.20 26.08 43.22
N GLY A 225 26.39 25.53 42.96
CA GLY A 225 27.24 24.87 43.96
C GLY A 225 27.77 25.84 45.02
N SER A 226 28.25 27.02 44.61
CA SER A 226 28.71 28.06 45.55
C SER A 226 27.57 28.61 46.42
N LYS A 227 26.32 28.57 45.94
CA LYS A 227 25.14 28.97 46.73
C LYS A 227 24.72 27.91 47.76
N LEU A 228 25.22 26.68 47.62
CA LEU A 228 25.04 25.60 48.59
C LEU A 228 26.10 25.69 49.71
N GLU A 229 27.32 26.11 49.38
CA GLU A 229 28.44 26.24 50.33
C GLU A 229 28.34 27.51 51.21
N ASP A 230 27.70 28.58 50.73
CA ASP A 230 27.48 29.82 51.50
C ASP A 230 26.30 29.74 52.51
N LEU A 231 25.66 28.57 52.64
CA LEU A 231 24.53 28.34 53.56
C LEU A 231 24.75 27.18 54.56
N GLU A 232 25.96 26.63 54.67
CA GLU A 232 26.29 25.71 55.78
C GLU A 232 26.64 26.49 57.06
N GLU A 233 25.61 27.06 57.70
CA GLU A 233 25.52 27.04 59.16
C GLU A 233 24.38 26.08 59.56
N PRO A 234 24.59 25.19 60.56
CA PRO A 234 23.66 24.12 60.85
C PRO A 234 22.50 24.65 61.68
N THR A 235 21.26 24.53 61.19
CA THR A 235 20.10 24.48 62.08
C THR A 235 19.16 23.32 61.68
N PRO A 236 18.55 22.65 62.67
CA PRO A 236 17.96 21.34 62.46
C PRO A 236 16.47 21.41 62.10
N ASN A 237 16.05 20.43 61.31
CA ASN A 237 14.69 19.91 61.14
C ASN A 237 13.67 20.77 60.37
N HIS A 238 13.33 20.35 59.14
CA HIS A 238 11.96 19.86 58.86
C HIS A 238 11.83 19.18 57.48
N SER A 239 11.25 17.98 57.50
CA SER A 239 10.35 17.34 56.54
C SER A 239 10.20 17.92 55.11
N GLY A 240 10.54 17.09 54.11
CA GLY A 240 9.63 16.86 52.99
C GLY A 240 10.19 17.05 51.57
N ILE A 241 9.80 16.09 50.72
CA ILE A 241 9.74 16.10 49.24
C ILE A 241 11.00 15.56 48.53
N SER A 242 10.93 14.27 48.23
CA SER A 242 11.79 13.58 47.26
C SER A 242 11.23 13.84 45.85
N ILE A 243 11.89 14.67 45.04
CA ILE A 243 11.64 14.72 43.59
C ILE A 243 12.71 13.87 42.91
N LEU A 244 12.31 12.67 42.49
CA LEU A 244 13.08 11.87 41.53
C LEU A 244 13.01 12.56 40.16
N ALA A 245 14.03 13.35 39.84
CA ALA A 245 14.23 13.83 38.48
C ALA A 245 14.87 12.71 37.66
N LEU A 246 14.03 11.93 36.96
CA LEU A 246 14.46 11.03 35.90
C LEU A 246 15.06 11.88 34.76
N SER A 247 16.38 11.83 34.60
CA SER A 247 17.04 12.41 33.43
C SER A 247 16.78 11.53 32.21
N SER A 248 15.92 11.99 31.30
CA SER A 248 15.79 11.41 29.97
C SER A 248 17.01 11.79 29.13
N THR A 249 18.01 10.91 29.04
CA THR A 249 19.05 11.00 28.02
C THR A 249 18.50 10.46 26.70
N PRO A 250 18.45 11.22 25.60
CA PRO A 250 18.28 10.61 24.30
C PRO A 250 19.63 9.99 23.89
N GLN A 251 19.70 8.66 23.90
CA GLN A 251 20.80 7.94 23.26
C GLN A 251 20.78 8.27 21.77
N ASN A 252 21.77 9.02 21.30
CA ASN A 252 22.09 9.08 19.89
C ASN A 252 23.13 7.98 19.62
N THR A 253 22.65 6.84 19.13
CA THR A 253 23.48 5.74 18.64
C THR A 253 24.32 6.24 17.47
N GLN A 254 25.63 6.41 17.68
CA GLN A 254 26.58 6.47 16.57
C GLN A 254 26.69 5.06 15.97
N ILE A 255 26.25 4.92 14.72
CA ILE A 255 26.61 3.78 13.88
C ILE A 255 27.99 4.11 13.31
N MET A 256 29.01 3.35 13.71
CA MET A 256 30.30 3.28 13.04
C MET A 256 30.19 2.33 11.85
N ASP A 257 30.87 2.69 10.75
CA ASP A 257 31.08 1.86 9.56
C ASP A 257 31.80 0.53 9.88
#